data_AF-A0AA37RNI3-F1
#
_entry.id   AF-A0AA37RNI3-F1
#
_cell.length_a   1.000
_cell.length_b   1.000
_cell.length_c   1.000
_cell.angle_alpha   90.00
_cell.angle_beta   90.00
_cell.angle_gamma   90.00
#
_symmetry.space_group_name_H-M   'P 1'
#
loop_
_entity.id
_entity.type
_entity.pdbx_description
1 polymer ?
#
loop_
_entity_poly.entity_id
_entity_poly.type
_entity_poly.pdbx_seq_one_letter_code
_entity_poly.pdbx_strand_id
1 'polypeptide(L)'
;MTVSTCELRTRFAAALSRMYGAEVPAYTTLVDVCTEINRDHAGDAALGSLERITAERHGAIRVGSPSELAHVAELFAAFGMHPVGYYDLRGAASPVPVVSTAFRPIDPDELAQNPFRVFTSILASADIRFFDPDLRARIDRFLTERELFDPTLIADARIIAVNGGCRASDADAFVARAVSAFALSRAPIDAAWYSELTRVSAVAADIAGVRTTHVNHLTPRVVDIDELYRRMEDRGIAMTGRIQGPPRWDGPDVLLRQTSFRALAEPRLFRDTEGAVTEGSLRVRFGEVEARGVALTPGGRDRYDTAIAGHEPWGTYFPATHAELAAAGLAYYRGGDTTKPVVYEDFLPISAAGIFRSNLDTDTVAVDAPDQSGYGADWLAGVIDHHVHDPYDLYEKAAAS
;
A
#
# COMPACT_ATOMS: atom_id res chain seq x y z
N MET A 1 -16.79 -20.63 20.14
CA MET A 1 -15.41 -20.52 19.64
C MET A 1 -15.17 -19.07 19.23
N THR A 2 -14.04 -18.50 19.62
CA THR A 2 -13.63 -17.12 19.29
C THR A 2 -12.70 -17.15 18.09
N VAL A 3 -12.80 -16.15 17.22
CA VAL A 3 -11.93 -15.92 16.05
C VAL A 3 -10.99 -14.77 16.42
N SER A 4 -9.68 -15.00 16.33
CA SER A 4 -8.67 -14.00 16.68
C SER A 4 -8.57 -12.89 15.62
N THR A 5 -7.95 -11.77 15.97
CA THR A 5 -7.62 -10.69 15.00
C THR A 5 -6.79 -11.20 13.82
N CYS A 6 -5.82 -12.09 14.05
CA CYS A 6 -5.02 -12.71 12.99
C CYS A 6 -5.88 -13.55 12.02
N GLU A 7 -6.82 -14.33 12.56
CA GLU A 7 -7.74 -15.11 11.72
C GLU A 7 -8.73 -14.19 10.97
N LEU A 8 -9.22 -13.13 11.62
CA LEU A 8 -10.03 -12.10 10.95
C LEU A 8 -9.26 -11.42 9.81
N ARG A 9 -7.98 -11.10 10.01
CA ARG A 9 -7.11 -10.52 8.97
C ARG A 9 -6.97 -11.46 7.78
N THR A 10 -6.77 -12.74 8.04
CA THR A 10 -6.71 -13.77 6.99
C THR A 10 -8.01 -13.81 6.18
N ARG A 11 -9.17 -13.81 6.87
CA ARG A 11 -10.49 -13.77 6.21
C ARG A 11 -10.70 -12.48 5.43
N PHE A 12 -10.30 -11.33 5.98
CA PHE A 12 -10.37 -10.02 5.35
C PHE A 12 -9.53 -9.95 4.08
N ALA A 13 -8.25 -10.31 4.13
CA ALA A 13 -7.35 -10.32 2.98
C ALA A 13 -7.88 -11.20 1.84
N ALA A 14 -8.40 -12.39 2.17
CA ALA A 14 -8.99 -13.29 1.19
C ALA A 14 -10.30 -12.73 0.59
N ALA A 15 -11.17 -12.15 1.41
CA ALA A 15 -12.43 -11.55 0.96
C ALA A 15 -12.20 -10.29 0.12
N LEU A 16 -11.25 -9.44 0.51
CA LEU A 16 -10.83 -8.27 -0.25
C LEU A 16 -10.25 -8.66 -1.61
N SER A 17 -9.41 -9.71 -1.66
CA SER A 17 -8.87 -10.26 -2.91
C SER A 17 -9.97 -10.76 -3.86
N ARG A 18 -10.99 -11.46 -3.34
CA ARG A 18 -12.14 -11.89 -4.15
C ARG A 18 -12.96 -10.72 -4.68
N MET A 19 -13.23 -9.72 -3.84
CA MET A 19 -13.94 -8.50 -4.25
C MET A 19 -13.15 -7.77 -5.34
N TYR A 20 -11.85 -7.51 -5.11
CA TYR A 20 -11.00 -6.80 -6.05
C TYR A 20 -10.86 -7.55 -7.38
N GLY A 21 -10.73 -8.88 -7.37
CA GLY A 21 -10.69 -9.69 -8.59
C GLY A 21 -12.00 -9.70 -9.39
N ALA A 22 -13.15 -9.57 -8.72
CA ALA A 22 -14.44 -9.41 -9.38
C ALA A 22 -14.58 -8.02 -10.03
N GLU A 23 -14.00 -6.99 -9.41
CA GLU A 23 -14.04 -5.62 -9.92
C GLU A 23 -12.95 -5.32 -10.97
N VAL A 24 -11.81 -6.04 -10.93
CA VAL A 24 -10.65 -5.87 -11.82
C VAL A 24 -10.21 -7.25 -12.34
N PRO A 25 -10.80 -7.78 -13.42
CA PRO A 25 -10.50 -9.14 -13.89
C PRO A 25 -9.03 -9.43 -14.17
N ALA A 26 -8.26 -8.44 -14.62
CA ALA A 26 -6.81 -8.57 -14.86
C ALA A 26 -6.01 -8.90 -13.58
N TYR A 27 -6.52 -8.53 -12.40
CA TYR A 27 -5.93 -8.92 -11.12
C TYR A 27 -6.03 -10.43 -10.89
N THR A 28 -7.13 -11.07 -11.29
CA THR A 28 -7.27 -12.53 -11.16
C THR A 28 -6.20 -13.25 -11.98
N THR A 29 -5.99 -12.82 -13.23
CA THR A 29 -4.90 -13.33 -14.07
C THR A 29 -3.53 -13.12 -13.43
N LEU A 30 -3.28 -11.95 -12.83
CA LEU A 30 -2.02 -11.69 -12.13
C LEU A 30 -1.82 -12.67 -10.97
N VAL A 31 -2.83 -12.89 -10.13
CA VAL A 31 -2.75 -13.83 -9.00
C VAL A 31 -2.50 -15.27 -9.47
N ASP A 32 -3.13 -15.69 -10.56
CA ASP A 32 -2.91 -17.01 -11.15
C ASP A 32 -1.45 -17.18 -11.61
N VAL A 33 -0.91 -16.18 -12.32
CA VAL A 33 0.49 -16.18 -12.78
C VAL A 33 1.48 -16.16 -11.61
N CYS A 34 1.24 -15.36 -10.58
CA CYS A 34 2.04 -15.39 -9.35
C CYS A 34 2.04 -16.79 -8.73
N THR A 35 0.86 -17.42 -8.63
CA THR A 35 0.70 -18.75 -8.03
C THR A 35 1.43 -19.82 -8.82
N GLU A 36 1.40 -19.76 -10.17
CA GLU A 36 2.19 -20.64 -11.04
C GLU A 36 3.70 -20.49 -10.78
N ILE A 37 4.21 -19.25 -10.81
CA ILE A 37 5.66 -18.98 -10.64
C ILE A 37 6.13 -19.39 -9.25
N ASN A 38 5.37 -19.07 -8.21
CA ASN A 38 5.70 -19.42 -6.84
C ASN A 38 5.78 -20.94 -6.66
N ARG A 39 4.87 -21.69 -7.30
CA ARG A 39 4.90 -23.16 -7.29
C ARG A 39 6.14 -23.71 -8.00
N ASP A 40 6.54 -23.11 -9.12
CA ASP A 40 7.71 -23.52 -9.89
C ASP A 40 9.04 -23.33 -9.11
N HIS A 41 9.04 -22.47 -8.08
CA HIS A 41 10.21 -22.12 -7.26
C HIS A 41 10.07 -22.56 -5.79
N ALA A 42 9.20 -23.53 -5.48
CA ALA A 42 8.89 -23.95 -4.11
C ALA A 42 10.11 -24.42 -3.26
N GLY A 43 11.27 -24.65 -3.88
CA GLY A 43 12.52 -25.01 -3.20
C GLY A 43 13.30 -23.84 -2.58
N ASP A 44 12.95 -22.58 -2.88
CA ASP A 44 13.71 -21.39 -2.46
C ASP A 44 13.06 -20.67 -1.26
N ALA A 45 13.03 -21.36 -0.10
CA ALA A 45 12.20 -21.00 1.05
C ALA A 45 12.83 -19.99 2.04
N ALA A 46 13.97 -19.37 1.71
CA ALA A 46 14.71 -18.52 2.66
C ALA A 46 13.90 -17.29 3.13
N LEU A 47 12.98 -16.79 2.29
CA LEU A 47 12.18 -15.58 2.54
C LEU A 47 10.69 -15.88 2.82
N GLY A 48 10.36 -17.11 3.19
CA GLY A 48 9.01 -17.52 3.62
C GLY A 48 8.57 -18.89 3.09
N SER A 49 7.57 -19.49 3.74
CA SER A 49 6.91 -20.68 3.21
C SER A 49 6.11 -20.35 1.95
N LEU A 50 5.94 -21.34 1.06
CA LEU A 50 5.12 -21.19 -0.15
C LEU A 50 3.68 -20.76 0.17
N GLU A 51 3.12 -21.27 1.28
CA GLU A 51 1.78 -20.91 1.75
C GLU A 51 1.71 -19.42 2.11
N ARG A 52 2.68 -18.91 2.89
CA ARG A 52 2.77 -17.49 3.21
C ARG A 52 2.90 -16.66 1.94
N ILE A 53 3.84 -17.00 1.06
CA ILE A 53 4.11 -16.23 -0.18
C ILE A 53 2.86 -16.17 -1.07
N THR A 54 2.13 -17.28 -1.19
CA THR A 54 0.92 -17.35 -2.04
C THR A 54 -0.26 -16.58 -1.44
N ALA A 55 -0.37 -16.55 -0.11
CA ALA A 55 -1.41 -15.79 0.59
C ALA A 55 -1.07 -14.28 0.72
N GLU A 56 0.22 -13.95 0.69
CA GLU A 56 0.76 -12.62 0.95
C GLU A 56 0.31 -11.60 -0.09
N ARG A 57 -0.24 -10.50 0.43
CA ARG A 57 -0.76 -9.38 -0.35
C ARG A 57 -0.54 -8.08 0.41
N HIS A 58 -0.47 -6.97 -0.31
CA HIS A 58 -0.72 -5.65 0.27
C HIS A 58 -1.79 -4.91 -0.51
N GLY A 59 -2.59 -4.09 0.17
CA GLY A 59 -3.50 -3.14 -0.46
C GLY A 59 -2.99 -1.71 -0.34
N ALA A 60 -3.55 -0.81 -1.13
CA ALA A 60 -3.41 0.62 -0.90
C ALA A 60 -4.77 1.32 -0.91
N ILE A 61 -5.01 2.19 0.07
CA ILE A 61 -6.22 3.00 0.18
C ILE A 61 -5.86 4.47 0.40
N ARG A 62 -6.81 5.36 0.13
CA ARG A 62 -6.65 6.79 0.36
C ARG A 62 -7.85 7.35 1.11
N VAL A 63 -7.58 8.30 1.99
CA VAL A 63 -8.56 9.06 2.77
C VAL A 63 -8.26 10.55 2.69
N GLY A 64 -9.26 11.38 2.95
CA GLY A 64 -9.18 12.83 2.80
C GLY A 64 -9.05 13.59 4.10
N SER A 65 -9.58 13.06 5.22
CA SER A 65 -9.63 13.80 6.48
C SER A 65 -8.98 13.06 7.65
N PRO A 66 -8.54 13.79 8.70
CA PRO A 66 -8.01 13.18 9.92
C PRO A 66 -8.98 12.19 10.58
N SER A 67 -10.28 12.52 10.61
CA SER A 67 -11.31 11.62 11.16
C SER A 67 -11.44 10.33 10.36
N GLU A 68 -11.32 10.40 9.03
CA GLU A 68 -11.33 9.20 8.19
C GLU A 68 -10.10 8.33 8.43
N LEU A 69 -8.92 8.92 8.63
CA LEU A 69 -7.70 8.18 8.97
C LEU A 69 -7.80 7.50 10.35
N ALA A 70 -8.37 8.18 11.35
CA ALA A 70 -8.64 7.58 12.65
C ALA A 70 -9.58 6.36 12.55
N HIS A 71 -10.66 6.47 11.75
CA HIS A 71 -11.54 5.33 11.50
C HIS A 71 -10.83 4.17 10.79
N VAL A 72 -9.93 4.46 9.85
CA VAL A 72 -9.09 3.42 9.22
C VAL A 72 -8.23 2.70 10.26
N ALA A 73 -7.60 3.45 11.17
CA ALA A 73 -6.77 2.84 12.22
C ALA A 73 -7.58 1.94 13.15
N GLU A 74 -8.76 2.39 13.56
CA GLU A 74 -9.68 1.60 14.40
C GLU A 74 -10.18 0.34 13.69
N LEU A 75 -10.52 0.46 12.41
CA LEU A 75 -10.92 -0.67 11.58
C LEU A 75 -9.78 -1.70 11.44
N PHE A 76 -8.56 -1.25 11.16
CA PHE A 76 -7.41 -2.13 11.00
C PHE A 76 -6.89 -2.72 12.31
N ALA A 77 -7.09 -2.06 13.45
CA ALA A 77 -6.81 -2.64 14.76
C ALA A 77 -7.64 -3.91 15.03
N ALA A 78 -8.89 -3.99 14.53
CA ALA A 78 -9.71 -5.20 14.62
C ALA A 78 -9.15 -6.41 13.84
N PHE A 79 -8.20 -6.14 12.94
CA PHE A 79 -7.44 -7.13 12.18
C PHE A 79 -5.99 -7.27 12.70
N GLY A 80 -5.67 -6.74 13.88
CA GLY A 80 -4.32 -6.85 14.47
C GLY A 80 -3.25 -6.12 13.66
N MET A 81 -3.64 -5.03 12.99
CA MET A 81 -2.75 -4.24 12.15
C MET A 81 -2.51 -2.88 12.80
N HIS A 82 -1.25 -2.47 12.83
CA HIS A 82 -0.76 -1.26 13.49
C HIS A 82 -0.09 -0.34 12.49
N PRO A 83 -0.11 0.99 12.70
CA PRO A 83 0.59 1.93 11.83
C PRO A 83 2.11 1.77 11.98
N VAL A 84 2.80 1.54 10.87
CA VAL A 84 4.26 1.40 10.81
C VAL A 84 4.84 2.31 9.75
N GLY A 85 5.84 3.09 10.16
CA GLY A 85 6.54 4.03 9.31
C GLY A 85 5.72 5.26 8.93
N TYR A 86 6.44 6.28 8.46
CA TYR A 86 5.90 7.53 7.94
C TYR A 86 6.47 7.79 6.55
N TYR A 87 5.59 8.08 5.60
CA TYR A 87 5.96 8.28 4.20
C TYR A 87 5.41 9.62 3.71
N ASP A 88 6.31 10.54 3.35
CA ASP A 88 5.96 11.84 2.79
C ASP A 88 6.18 11.86 1.27
N LEU A 89 5.09 11.82 0.51
CA LEU A 89 5.15 11.76 -0.95
C LEU A 89 5.15 13.16 -1.58
N ARG A 90 5.02 14.21 -0.77
CA ARG A 90 4.98 15.61 -1.23
C ARG A 90 6.35 16.11 -1.65
N GLY A 91 7.41 15.53 -1.08
CA GLY A 91 8.81 15.84 -1.41
C GLY A 91 9.40 14.99 -2.55
N ALA A 92 8.63 14.09 -3.16
CA ALA A 92 9.12 13.26 -4.26
C ALA A 92 9.38 14.08 -5.53
N ALA A 93 10.24 13.56 -6.42
CA ALA A 93 10.55 14.21 -7.70
C ALA A 93 9.31 14.48 -8.57
N SER A 94 8.29 13.63 -8.45
CA SER A 94 6.92 13.89 -8.89
C SER A 94 6.04 13.92 -7.64
N PRO A 95 5.69 15.11 -7.13
CA PRO A 95 5.07 15.23 -5.82
C PRO A 95 3.63 14.74 -5.86
N VAL A 96 3.20 14.09 -4.78
CA VAL A 96 1.80 13.71 -4.57
C VAL A 96 1.34 14.37 -3.27
N PRO A 97 0.16 15.03 -3.22
CA PRO A 97 -0.26 15.83 -2.07
C PRO A 97 -0.76 14.95 -0.90
N VAL A 98 0.03 13.96 -0.48
CA VAL A 98 -0.35 13.00 0.56
C VAL A 98 0.82 12.68 1.49
N VAL A 99 0.49 12.36 2.74
CA VAL A 99 1.38 11.66 3.67
C VAL A 99 0.75 10.31 4.01
N SER A 100 1.54 9.32 4.40
CA SER A 100 1.07 7.94 4.52
C SER A 100 1.73 7.17 5.66
N THR A 101 1.09 6.06 6.04
CA THR A 101 1.66 4.99 6.88
C THR A 101 1.21 3.63 6.34
N ALA A 102 1.83 2.55 6.80
CA ALA A 102 1.40 1.19 6.50
C ALA A 102 0.74 0.56 7.72
N PHE A 103 -0.51 0.12 7.59
CA PHE A 103 -1.13 -0.72 8.61
C PHE A 103 -0.75 -2.17 8.37
N ARG A 104 -0.09 -2.80 9.36
CA ARG A 104 0.34 -4.21 9.25
C ARG A 104 0.53 -4.88 10.61
N PRO A 105 0.57 -6.22 10.67
CA PRO A 105 0.99 -6.93 11.88
C PRO A 105 2.45 -6.61 12.21
N ILE A 106 2.75 -6.63 13.51
CA ILE A 106 4.09 -6.34 14.03
C ILE A 106 4.70 -7.53 14.77
N ASP A 107 3.89 -8.55 15.07
CA ASP A 107 4.35 -9.78 15.70
C ASP A 107 4.89 -10.76 14.62
N PRO A 108 6.11 -11.32 14.79
CA PRO A 108 6.70 -12.24 13.83
C PRO A 108 5.88 -13.50 13.54
N ASP A 109 5.15 -14.04 14.52
CA ASP A 109 4.31 -15.23 14.34
C ASP A 109 3.04 -14.87 13.58
N GLU A 110 2.48 -13.69 13.83
CA GLU A 110 1.36 -13.14 13.07
C GLU A 110 1.72 -12.83 11.60
N LEU A 111 2.92 -12.29 11.35
CA LEU A 111 3.46 -12.07 10.00
C LEU A 111 3.73 -13.40 9.27
N ALA A 112 4.15 -14.44 10.00
CA ALA A 112 4.33 -15.77 9.43
C ALA A 112 3.00 -16.40 9.01
N GLN A 113 1.93 -16.17 9.77
CA GLN A 113 0.58 -16.64 9.46
C GLN A 113 -0.08 -15.85 8.32
N ASN A 114 -0.11 -14.53 8.43
CA ASN A 114 -0.71 -13.67 7.42
C ASN A 114 -0.11 -12.24 7.45
N PRO A 115 0.80 -11.92 6.51
CA PRO A 115 1.48 -10.62 6.45
C PRO A 115 0.67 -9.58 5.67
N PHE A 116 -0.67 -9.60 5.72
CA PHE A 116 -1.48 -8.63 4.97
C PHE A 116 -1.21 -7.20 5.48
N ARG A 117 -0.94 -6.30 4.53
CA ARG A 117 -0.56 -4.89 4.78
C ARG A 117 -1.48 -3.96 4.01
N VAL A 118 -1.74 -2.77 4.53
CA VAL A 118 -2.45 -1.73 3.78
C VAL A 118 -1.70 -0.40 3.88
N PHE A 119 -1.16 0.05 2.75
CA PHE A 119 -0.61 1.39 2.61
C PHE A 119 -1.75 2.41 2.59
N THR A 120 -1.79 3.29 3.57
CA THR A 120 -2.88 4.25 3.76
C THR A 120 -2.35 5.67 3.64
N SER A 121 -2.83 6.38 2.62
CA SER A 121 -2.49 7.79 2.38
C SER A 121 -3.61 8.71 2.83
N ILE A 122 -3.25 9.84 3.45
CA ILE A 122 -4.15 10.95 3.75
C ILE A 122 -3.80 12.16 2.89
N LEU A 123 -4.82 12.81 2.32
CA LEU A 123 -4.67 14.08 1.59
C LEU A 123 -4.12 15.17 2.49
N ALA A 124 -3.05 15.82 2.05
CA ALA A 124 -2.46 16.97 2.70
C ALA A 124 -3.16 18.27 2.25
N SER A 125 -4.48 18.38 2.48
CA SER A 125 -5.29 19.52 1.99
C SER A 125 -4.84 20.88 2.53
N ALA A 126 -4.17 20.91 3.69
CA ALA A 126 -3.62 22.13 4.28
C ALA A 126 -2.31 22.61 3.63
N ASP A 127 -1.74 21.84 2.69
CA ASP A 127 -0.49 22.18 2.03
C ASP A 127 -0.71 23.16 0.87
N ILE A 128 -0.34 24.42 1.13
CA ILE A 128 -0.49 25.55 0.20
C ILE A 128 0.28 25.37 -1.11
N ARG A 129 1.26 24.46 -1.14
CA ARG A 129 1.98 24.12 -2.38
C ARG A 129 1.08 23.50 -3.43
N PHE A 130 -0.04 22.88 -3.01
CA PHE A 130 -0.97 22.19 -3.89
C PHE A 130 -2.36 22.85 -3.91
N PHE A 131 -2.84 23.33 -2.76
CA PHE A 131 -4.21 23.84 -2.63
C PHE A 131 -4.21 25.27 -2.10
N ASP A 132 -4.68 26.21 -2.91
CA ASP A 132 -4.93 27.57 -2.45
C ASP A 132 -6.02 27.61 -1.35
N PRO A 133 -6.15 28.70 -0.58
CA PRO A 133 -7.07 28.76 0.55
C PRO A 133 -8.55 28.57 0.17
N ASP A 134 -8.97 28.99 -1.03
CA ASP A 134 -10.34 28.79 -1.51
C ASP A 134 -10.58 27.33 -1.85
N LEU A 135 -9.68 26.72 -2.63
CA LEU A 135 -9.78 25.31 -3.00
C LEU A 135 -9.74 24.41 -1.75
N ARG A 136 -8.86 24.70 -0.80
CA ARG A 136 -8.80 24.00 0.49
C ARG A 136 -10.14 24.07 1.23
N ALA A 137 -10.74 25.25 1.35
CA ALA A 137 -12.02 25.39 2.05
C ALA A 137 -13.17 24.61 1.39
N ARG A 138 -13.13 24.45 0.06
CA ARG A 138 -14.08 23.62 -0.68
C ARG A 138 -13.82 22.12 -0.49
N ILE A 139 -12.55 21.70 -0.51
CA ILE A 139 -12.15 20.32 -0.19
C ILE A 139 -12.60 19.94 1.23
N ASP A 140 -12.27 20.75 2.23
CA ASP A 140 -12.56 20.46 3.64
C ASP A 140 -14.07 20.35 3.90
N ARG A 141 -14.89 21.19 3.24
CA ARG A 141 -16.36 21.09 3.27
C ARG A 141 -16.85 19.79 2.64
N PHE A 142 -16.38 19.45 1.44
CA PHE A 142 -16.76 18.22 0.75
C PHE A 142 -16.45 16.98 1.60
N LEU A 143 -15.26 16.96 2.22
CA LEU A 143 -14.81 15.86 3.07
C LEU A 143 -15.61 15.75 4.38
N THR A 144 -16.02 16.88 4.96
CA THR A 144 -16.84 16.92 6.18
C THR A 144 -18.27 16.41 5.94
N GLU A 145 -18.80 16.63 4.74
CA GLU A 145 -20.17 16.24 4.37
C GLU A 145 -20.32 14.76 3.96
N ARG A 146 -19.23 14.00 3.83
CA ARG A 146 -19.27 12.57 3.47
C ARG A 146 -18.98 11.68 4.67
N GLU A 147 -19.47 10.45 4.58
CA GLU A 147 -19.21 9.39 5.56
C GLU A 147 -18.62 8.20 4.80
N LEU A 148 -17.35 7.87 5.06
CA LEU A 148 -16.68 6.73 4.42
C LEU A 148 -16.97 5.40 5.12
N PHE A 149 -17.09 5.44 6.44
CA PHE A 149 -17.23 4.25 7.28
C PHE A 149 -18.49 4.36 8.13
N ASP A 150 -19.31 3.32 8.09
CA ASP A 150 -20.46 3.16 8.97
C ASP A 150 -20.01 3.27 10.45
N PRO A 151 -20.55 4.20 11.25
CA PRO A 151 -20.15 4.38 12.65
C PRO A 151 -20.30 3.11 13.49
N THR A 152 -21.27 2.25 13.17
CA THR A 152 -21.46 0.98 13.88
C THR A 152 -20.38 -0.05 13.50
N LEU A 153 -19.87 -0.03 12.27
CA LEU A 153 -18.74 -0.88 11.85
C LEU A 153 -17.48 -0.49 12.65
N ILE A 154 -17.25 0.81 12.81
CA ILE A 154 -16.12 1.35 13.57
C ILE A 154 -16.27 1.03 15.06
N ALA A 155 -17.46 1.15 15.63
CA ALA A 155 -17.72 0.75 17.01
C ALA A 155 -17.44 -0.75 17.24
N ASP A 156 -17.89 -1.61 16.33
CA ASP A 156 -17.60 -3.05 16.38
C ASP A 156 -16.09 -3.31 16.29
N ALA A 157 -15.40 -2.63 15.38
CA ALA A 157 -13.95 -2.77 15.20
C ALA A 157 -13.17 -2.45 16.48
N ARG A 158 -13.52 -1.36 17.18
CA ARG A 158 -12.92 -1.00 18.48
C ARG A 158 -13.10 -2.11 19.51
N ILE A 159 -14.30 -2.68 19.61
CA ILE A 159 -14.61 -3.77 20.55
C ILE A 159 -13.78 -5.03 20.21
N ILE A 160 -13.67 -5.37 18.92
CA ILE A 160 -12.89 -6.53 18.47
C ILE A 160 -11.41 -6.34 18.77
N ALA A 161 -10.87 -5.15 18.49
CA ALA A 161 -9.46 -4.83 18.74
C ALA A 161 -9.12 -4.98 20.24
N VAL A 162 -9.95 -4.41 21.12
CA VAL A 162 -9.75 -4.52 22.59
C VAL A 162 -9.83 -5.96 23.08
N ASN A 163 -10.73 -6.77 22.51
CA ASN A 163 -10.90 -8.17 22.91
C ASN A 163 -9.91 -9.15 22.26
N GLY A 164 -9.09 -8.69 21.30
CA GLY A 164 -8.21 -9.56 20.51
C GLY A 164 -8.95 -10.51 19.57
N GLY A 165 -10.23 -10.25 19.27
CA GLY A 165 -11.06 -11.11 18.44
C GLY A 165 -12.56 -10.96 18.67
N CYS A 166 -13.35 -11.83 18.04
CA CYS A 166 -14.81 -11.82 18.13
C CYS A 166 -15.40 -13.24 18.21
N ARG A 167 -16.72 -13.35 18.40
CA ARG A 167 -17.41 -14.65 18.31
C ARG A 167 -17.42 -15.13 16.85
N ALA A 168 -17.22 -16.42 16.64
CA ALA A 168 -17.23 -16.99 15.29
C ALA A 168 -18.52 -16.72 14.49
N SER A 169 -19.66 -16.55 15.16
CA SER A 169 -20.94 -16.18 14.54
C SER A 169 -20.96 -14.78 13.93
N ASP A 170 -20.10 -13.89 14.43
CA ASP A 170 -20.10 -12.47 14.05
C ASP A 170 -18.97 -12.15 13.05
N ALA A 171 -17.93 -13.01 13.00
CA ALA A 171 -16.72 -12.81 12.21
C ALA A 171 -17.00 -12.55 10.73
N ASP A 172 -17.80 -13.40 10.08
CA ASP A 172 -18.04 -13.29 8.64
C ASP A 172 -18.86 -12.04 8.28
N ALA A 173 -19.81 -11.67 9.14
CA ALA A 173 -20.60 -10.45 8.97
C ALA A 173 -19.74 -9.20 9.12
N PHE A 174 -18.86 -9.17 10.13
CA PHE A 174 -17.91 -8.07 10.33
C PHE A 174 -16.95 -7.93 9.14
N VAL A 175 -16.34 -9.04 8.69
CA VAL A 175 -15.45 -9.05 7.52
C VAL A 175 -16.16 -8.56 6.27
N ALA A 176 -17.40 -9.01 6.01
CA ALA A 176 -18.16 -8.57 4.83
C ALA A 176 -18.43 -7.06 4.84
N ARG A 177 -18.80 -6.49 5.99
CA ARG A 177 -19.02 -5.04 6.15
C ARG A 177 -17.72 -4.25 5.97
N ALA A 178 -16.61 -4.73 6.55
CA ALA A 178 -15.30 -4.12 6.39
C ALA A 178 -14.84 -4.11 4.92
N VAL A 179 -14.98 -5.23 4.21
CA VAL A 179 -14.63 -5.32 2.77
C VAL A 179 -15.50 -4.38 1.94
N SER A 180 -16.80 -4.30 2.23
CA SER A 180 -17.72 -3.42 1.51
C SER A 180 -17.37 -1.94 1.62
N ALA A 181 -16.69 -1.50 2.68
CA ALA A 181 -16.23 -0.11 2.82
C ALA A 181 -15.18 0.29 1.78
N PHE A 182 -14.53 -0.68 1.14
CA PHE A 182 -13.49 -0.49 0.14
C PHE A 182 -13.91 -0.90 -1.29
N ALA A 183 -15.20 -1.21 -1.49
CA ALA A 183 -15.75 -1.54 -2.80
C ALA A 183 -15.86 -0.30 -3.69
N LEU A 184 -15.69 -0.48 -5.01
CA LEU A 184 -15.81 0.65 -5.93
C LEU A 184 -17.27 1.11 -6.06
N SER A 185 -17.54 2.38 -5.75
CA SER A 185 -18.88 2.94 -5.84
C SER A 185 -19.33 3.20 -7.29
N ARG A 186 -20.61 2.89 -7.55
CA ARG A 186 -21.32 3.22 -8.80
C ARG A 186 -22.03 4.57 -8.76
N ALA A 187 -21.94 5.31 -7.66
CA ALA A 187 -22.55 6.63 -7.56
C ALA A 187 -21.93 7.59 -8.59
N PRO A 188 -22.74 8.45 -9.24
CA PRO A 188 -22.22 9.47 -10.15
C PRO A 188 -21.27 10.43 -9.46
N ILE A 189 -20.14 10.72 -10.11
CA ILE A 189 -19.12 11.70 -9.71
C ILE A 189 -19.52 13.08 -10.25
N ASP A 190 -19.34 14.14 -9.48
CA ASP A 190 -19.49 15.51 -10.00
C ASP A 190 -18.36 15.79 -11.01
N ALA A 191 -18.71 15.97 -12.28
CA ALA A 191 -17.75 16.11 -13.37
C ALA A 191 -16.91 17.38 -13.26
N ALA A 192 -17.54 18.50 -12.91
CA ALA A 192 -16.87 19.80 -12.83
C ALA A 192 -15.89 19.82 -11.66
N TRP A 193 -16.34 19.33 -10.50
CA TRP A 193 -15.51 19.23 -9.30
C TRP A 193 -14.34 18.27 -9.48
N TYR A 194 -14.59 17.08 -10.01
CA TYR A 194 -13.54 16.09 -10.26
C TYR A 194 -12.50 16.62 -11.27
N SER A 195 -12.95 17.29 -12.33
CA SER A 195 -12.06 17.90 -13.32
C SER A 195 -11.22 19.02 -12.70
N GLU A 196 -11.78 19.83 -11.80
CA GLU A 196 -11.04 20.90 -11.12
C GLU A 196 -9.90 20.32 -10.26
N LEU A 197 -10.20 19.33 -9.42
CA LEU A 197 -9.20 18.65 -8.60
C LEU A 197 -8.13 17.95 -9.44
N THR A 198 -8.53 17.35 -10.58
CA THR A 198 -7.60 16.64 -11.48
C THR A 198 -6.53 17.58 -12.04
N ARG A 199 -6.86 18.86 -12.28
CA ARG A 199 -5.88 19.87 -12.72
C ARG A 199 -4.80 20.14 -11.68
N VAL A 200 -5.08 19.90 -10.40
CA VAL A 200 -4.09 19.99 -9.33
C VAL A 200 -3.36 18.66 -9.19
N SER A 201 -4.12 17.59 -8.95
CA SER A 201 -3.59 16.24 -8.81
C SER A 201 -4.70 15.22 -9.02
N ALA A 202 -4.47 14.24 -9.90
CA ALA A 202 -5.39 13.13 -10.07
C ALA A 202 -5.60 12.33 -8.77
N VAL A 203 -4.58 12.27 -7.88
CA VAL A 203 -4.73 11.67 -6.54
C VAL A 203 -5.66 12.51 -5.66
N ALA A 204 -5.58 13.85 -5.74
CA ALA A 204 -6.52 14.70 -5.02
C ALA A 204 -7.96 14.54 -5.53
N ALA A 205 -8.16 14.38 -6.85
CA ALA A 205 -9.47 14.09 -7.44
C ALA A 205 -10.02 12.74 -6.99
N ASP A 206 -9.17 11.71 -6.95
CA ASP A 206 -9.52 10.38 -6.49
C ASP A 206 -9.87 10.33 -4.99
N ILE A 207 -9.30 11.25 -4.20
CA ILE A 207 -9.60 11.37 -2.77
C ILE A 207 -10.80 12.26 -2.52
N ALA A 208 -10.77 13.52 -2.96
CA ALA A 208 -11.73 14.56 -2.61
C ALA A 208 -12.79 14.81 -3.69
N GLY A 209 -12.77 14.07 -4.80
CA GLY A 209 -13.78 14.14 -5.86
C GLY A 209 -14.87 13.07 -5.78
N VAL A 210 -14.73 12.11 -4.86
CA VAL A 210 -15.65 10.96 -4.70
C VAL A 210 -16.18 10.88 -3.27
N ARG A 211 -17.38 10.31 -3.09
CA ARG A 211 -18.03 10.21 -1.76
C ARG A 211 -17.74 8.90 -1.01
N THR A 212 -16.95 8.01 -1.60
CA THR A 212 -16.54 6.72 -1.04
C THR A 212 -15.04 6.53 -1.20
N THR A 213 -14.44 5.62 -0.44
CA THR A 213 -13.07 5.15 -0.70
C THR A 213 -13.11 3.81 -1.44
N HIS A 214 -11.96 3.33 -1.89
CA HIS A 214 -11.82 2.03 -2.54
C HIS A 214 -10.37 1.53 -2.45
N VAL A 215 -10.17 0.25 -2.77
CA VAL A 215 -8.82 -0.30 -2.98
C VAL A 215 -8.24 0.25 -4.28
N ASN A 216 -7.16 1.04 -4.18
CA ASN A 216 -6.45 1.60 -5.34
C ASN A 216 -5.75 0.49 -6.14
N HIS A 217 -5.04 -0.38 -5.41
CA HIS A 217 -4.45 -1.59 -5.94
C HIS A 217 -4.35 -2.64 -4.84
N LEU A 218 -4.29 -3.89 -5.27
CA LEU A 218 -4.02 -5.04 -4.42
C LEU A 218 -2.89 -5.83 -5.08
N THR A 219 -1.81 -6.01 -4.33
CA THR A 219 -0.52 -6.47 -4.83
C THR A 219 -0.23 -7.86 -4.27
N PRO A 220 -0.22 -8.92 -5.10
CA PRO A 220 0.26 -10.24 -4.67
C PRO A 220 1.79 -10.28 -4.65
N ARG A 221 2.35 -11.18 -3.84
CA ARG A 221 3.78 -11.47 -3.85
C ARG A 221 4.15 -12.54 -4.89
N VAL A 222 5.27 -12.32 -5.58
CA VAL A 222 5.92 -13.29 -6.46
C VAL A 222 7.38 -13.46 -6.08
N VAL A 223 7.91 -14.66 -6.29
CA VAL A 223 9.33 -14.96 -6.03
C VAL A 223 10.27 -14.51 -7.15
N ASP A 224 9.85 -14.60 -8.42
CA ASP A 224 10.58 -14.05 -9.57
C ASP A 224 9.69 -13.06 -10.34
N ILE A 225 9.94 -11.77 -10.09
CA ILE A 225 9.21 -10.67 -10.73
C ILE A 225 9.53 -10.52 -12.22
N ASP A 226 10.72 -10.92 -12.66
CA ASP A 226 11.10 -10.82 -14.07
C ASP A 226 10.43 -11.93 -14.90
N GLU A 227 10.34 -13.15 -14.36
CA GLU A 227 9.58 -14.24 -14.98
C GLU A 227 8.08 -13.90 -15.02
N LEU A 228 7.55 -13.25 -13.98
CA LEU A 228 6.18 -12.75 -14.00
C LEU A 228 5.96 -11.71 -15.07
N TYR A 229 6.88 -10.76 -15.19
CA TYR A 229 6.84 -9.74 -16.23
C TYR A 229 6.72 -10.38 -17.62
N ARG A 230 7.59 -11.36 -17.91
CA ARG A 230 7.58 -12.13 -19.17
C ARG A 230 6.25 -12.89 -19.38
N ARG A 231 5.77 -13.62 -18.38
CA ARG A 231 4.53 -14.42 -18.45
C ARG A 231 3.26 -13.58 -18.61
N MET A 232 3.26 -12.35 -18.10
CA MET A 232 2.15 -11.40 -18.25
C MET A 232 2.15 -10.80 -19.66
N GLU A 233 3.31 -10.43 -20.20
CA GLU A 233 3.44 -9.94 -21.58
C GLU A 233 3.05 -11.01 -22.61
N ASP A 234 3.46 -12.27 -22.41
CA ASP A 234 3.06 -13.40 -23.26
C ASP A 234 1.53 -13.61 -23.31
N ARG A 235 0.82 -13.20 -22.23
CA ARG A 235 -0.65 -13.24 -22.13
C ARG A 235 -1.32 -11.97 -22.66
N GLY A 236 -0.57 -11.05 -23.26
CA GLY A 236 -1.07 -9.81 -23.83
C GLY A 236 -1.39 -8.72 -22.80
N ILE A 237 -0.94 -8.86 -21.55
CA ILE A 237 -1.11 -7.82 -20.52
C ILE A 237 0.08 -6.87 -20.58
N ALA A 238 -0.17 -5.62 -20.96
CA ALA A 238 0.86 -4.60 -21.07
C ALA A 238 1.38 -4.19 -19.69
N MET A 239 2.59 -4.64 -19.37
CA MET A 239 3.32 -4.25 -18.16
C MET A 239 3.89 -2.83 -18.29
N THR A 240 4.08 -2.13 -17.16
CA THR A 240 4.71 -0.81 -17.14
C THR A 240 6.22 -0.94 -17.30
N GLY A 241 6.83 -0.04 -18.09
CA GLY A 241 8.17 -0.24 -18.67
C GLY A 241 9.37 -0.27 -17.72
N ARG A 242 9.20 -0.25 -16.39
CA ARG A 242 10.33 -0.39 -15.45
C ARG A 242 9.93 -1.01 -14.12
N ILE A 243 10.63 -2.07 -13.72
CA ILE A 243 10.62 -2.60 -12.36
C ILE A 243 11.35 -1.62 -11.43
N GLN A 244 10.72 -1.25 -10.33
CA GLN A 244 11.26 -0.33 -9.33
C GLN A 244 11.88 -1.11 -8.17
N GLY A 245 12.85 -0.51 -7.49
CA GLY A 245 13.67 -1.18 -6.46
C GLY A 245 15.05 -1.56 -7.01
N PRO A 246 15.77 -2.48 -6.33
CA PRO A 246 17.03 -3.03 -6.81
C PRO A 246 16.93 -3.61 -8.24
N PRO A 247 18.01 -3.57 -9.02
CA PRO A 247 18.08 -4.29 -10.29
C PRO A 247 18.07 -5.81 -10.05
N ARG A 248 17.77 -6.58 -11.11
CA ARG A 248 18.05 -8.02 -11.11
C ARG A 248 19.57 -8.21 -11.02
N TRP A 249 20.02 -9.08 -10.12
CA TRP A 249 21.43 -9.38 -9.93
C TRP A 249 21.62 -10.76 -9.26
N ASP A 250 22.86 -11.25 -9.15
CA ASP A 250 23.15 -12.62 -8.69
C ASP A 250 23.32 -12.79 -7.17
N GLY A 251 23.22 -11.72 -6.39
CA GLY A 251 23.34 -11.77 -4.93
C GLY A 251 21.99 -11.62 -4.21
N PRO A 252 22.00 -11.40 -2.88
CA PRO A 252 20.78 -11.33 -2.09
C PRO A 252 19.78 -10.27 -2.59
N ASP A 253 18.51 -10.66 -2.66
CA ASP A 253 17.41 -9.70 -2.81
C ASP A 253 17.29 -8.85 -1.54
N VAL A 254 17.28 -7.52 -1.70
CA VAL A 254 17.15 -6.56 -0.61
C VAL A 254 15.89 -5.71 -0.77
N LEU A 255 15.26 -5.32 0.33
CA LEU A 255 14.03 -4.54 0.34
C LEU A 255 12.93 -5.21 -0.51
N LEU A 256 12.50 -4.57 -1.59
CA LEU A 256 11.55 -5.13 -2.54
C LEU A 256 11.81 -4.62 -3.95
N ARG A 257 11.37 -5.42 -4.93
CA ARG A 257 11.20 -5.04 -6.33
C ARG A 257 9.71 -5.03 -6.65
N GLN A 258 9.25 -4.04 -7.39
CA GLN A 258 7.82 -3.90 -7.71
C GLN A 258 7.59 -3.37 -9.12
N THR A 259 6.48 -3.77 -9.71
CA THR A 259 6.02 -3.24 -11.01
C THR A 259 4.50 -3.22 -11.06
N SER A 260 3.95 -2.53 -12.05
CA SER A 260 2.50 -2.50 -12.27
C SER A 260 2.17 -2.84 -13.72
N PHE A 261 0.91 -3.18 -13.99
CA PHE A 261 0.35 -3.11 -15.34
C PHE A 261 -0.61 -1.95 -15.43
N ARG A 262 -0.78 -1.42 -16.64
CA ARG A 262 -1.56 -0.20 -16.85
C ARG A 262 -3.00 -0.36 -16.34
N ALA A 263 -3.46 0.62 -15.58
CA ALA A 263 -4.85 0.75 -15.16
C ALA A 263 -5.82 0.56 -16.35
N LEU A 264 -6.78 -0.36 -16.20
CA LEU A 264 -7.88 -0.46 -17.16
C LEU A 264 -8.72 0.81 -17.06
N ALA A 265 -9.27 1.28 -18.19
CA ALA A 265 -10.24 2.37 -18.17
C ALA A 265 -11.55 1.82 -17.60
N GLU A 266 -11.92 2.27 -16.41
CA GLU A 266 -13.07 1.74 -15.69
C GLU A 266 -14.29 2.62 -15.95
N PRO A 267 -15.43 2.05 -16.39
CA PRO A 267 -16.64 2.81 -16.60
C PRO A 267 -17.10 3.51 -15.32
N ARG A 268 -17.32 4.82 -15.39
CA ARG A 268 -17.82 5.64 -14.29
C ARG A 268 -18.95 6.53 -14.75
N LEU A 269 -19.89 6.76 -13.85
CA LEU A 269 -20.95 7.71 -14.07
C LEU A 269 -20.48 9.10 -13.63
N PHE A 270 -20.73 10.09 -14.47
CA PHE A 270 -20.47 11.50 -14.19
C PHE A 270 -21.76 12.27 -14.22
N ARG A 271 -21.95 13.18 -13.27
CA ARG A 271 -23.05 14.12 -13.21
C ARG A 271 -22.52 15.50 -13.58
N ASP A 272 -23.13 16.14 -14.56
CA ASP A 272 -22.82 17.52 -14.93
C ASP A 272 -23.56 18.55 -14.05
N THR A 273 -23.32 19.83 -14.32
CA THR A 273 -23.93 20.96 -13.59
C THR A 273 -25.43 21.09 -13.79
N GLU A 274 -25.97 20.52 -14.86
CA GLU A 274 -27.41 20.50 -15.16
C GLU A 274 -28.10 19.25 -14.55
N GLY A 275 -27.31 18.35 -13.96
CA GLY A 275 -27.75 17.13 -13.30
C GLY A 275 -27.85 15.92 -14.22
N ALA A 276 -27.49 16.05 -15.50
CA ALA A 276 -27.48 14.93 -16.43
C ALA A 276 -26.34 13.96 -16.10
N VAL A 277 -26.64 12.66 -16.19
CA VAL A 277 -25.69 11.59 -15.89
C VAL A 277 -25.19 11.00 -17.20
N THR A 278 -23.88 11.04 -17.42
CA THR A 278 -23.21 10.46 -18.59
C THR A 278 -22.22 9.38 -18.16
N GLU A 279 -21.96 8.44 -19.06
CA GLU A 279 -20.92 7.44 -18.87
C GLU A 279 -19.59 7.99 -19.37
N GLY A 280 -18.56 7.87 -18.53
CA GLY A 280 -17.17 8.16 -18.86
C GLY A 280 -16.27 7.05 -18.32
N SER A 281 -14.97 7.28 -18.29
CA SER A 281 -14.03 6.32 -17.72
C SER A 281 -12.96 7.00 -16.88
N LEU A 282 -12.56 6.35 -15.79
CA LEU A 282 -11.41 6.75 -14.97
C LEU A 282 -10.35 5.66 -14.96
N ARG A 283 -9.09 6.07 -14.78
CA ARG A 283 -7.95 5.17 -14.59
C ARG A 283 -7.39 5.39 -13.19
N VAL A 284 -8.10 4.84 -12.21
CA VAL A 284 -7.75 5.02 -10.79
C VAL A 284 -7.25 3.74 -10.14
N ARG A 285 -7.59 2.57 -10.70
CA ARG A 285 -7.14 1.27 -10.21
C ARG A 285 -6.20 0.58 -11.19
N PHE A 286 -5.12 0.02 -10.65
CA PHE A 286 -4.15 -0.76 -11.39
C PHE A 286 -3.80 -2.03 -10.63
N GLY A 287 -3.25 -3.02 -11.32
CA GLY A 287 -2.61 -4.13 -10.63
C GLY A 287 -1.13 -3.85 -10.47
N GLU A 288 -0.65 -4.13 -9.28
CA GLU A 288 0.75 -4.07 -8.92
C GLU A 288 1.19 -5.46 -8.48
N VAL A 289 2.47 -5.76 -8.57
CA VAL A 289 3.08 -7.00 -8.11
C VAL A 289 4.44 -6.70 -7.48
N GLU A 290 4.79 -7.47 -6.46
CA GLU A 290 6.03 -7.27 -5.72
C GLU A 290 6.79 -8.58 -5.48
N ALA A 291 8.12 -8.48 -5.47
CA ALA A 291 9.03 -9.47 -4.92
C ALA A 291 9.74 -8.85 -3.71
N ARG A 292 9.80 -9.59 -2.60
CA ARG A 292 10.33 -9.09 -1.32
C ARG A 292 11.59 -9.84 -0.93
N GLY A 293 12.63 -9.08 -0.61
CA GLY A 293 13.93 -9.52 -0.13
C GLY A 293 14.11 -9.30 1.38
N VAL A 294 15.37 -9.25 1.80
CA VAL A 294 15.76 -9.03 3.21
C VAL A 294 15.62 -7.55 3.61
N ALA A 295 15.20 -7.30 4.84
CA ALA A 295 15.17 -5.97 5.44
C ALA A 295 16.61 -5.46 5.68
N LEU A 296 16.86 -4.20 5.31
CA LEU A 296 18.15 -3.55 5.51
C LEU A 296 18.19 -2.79 6.84
N THR A 297 19.37 -2.75 7.45
CA THR A 297 19.67 -1.83 8.57
C THR A 297 19.70 -0.38 8.07
N PRO A 298 19.72 0.64 8.94
CA PRO A 298 19.93 2.03 8.51
C PRO A 298 21.18 2.20 7.64
N GLY A 299 22.31 1.57 8.00
CA GLY A 299 23.53 1.62 7.19
C GLY A 299 23.41 0.87 5.85
N GLY A 300 22.66 -0.24 5.81
CA GLY A 300 22.28 -0.90 4.57
C GLY A 300 21.41 -0.01 3.69
N ARG A 301 20.50 0.74 4.31
CA ARG A 301 19.59 1.63 3.61
C ARG A 301 20.30 2.84 3.01
N ASP A 302 21.20 3.49 3.75
CA ASP A 302 22.02 4.59 3.22
C ASP A 302 22.81 4.14 1.98
N ARG A 303 23.30 2.90 2.01
CA ARG A 303 24.01 2.31 0.88
C ARG A 303 23.09 2.03 -0.30
N TYR A 304 21.88 1.53 -0.05
CA TYR A 304 20.84 1.37 -1.07
C TYR A 304 20.51 2.71 -1.75
N ASP A 305 20.28 3.77 -0.96
CA ASP A 305 19.92 5.08 -1.51
C ASP A 305 21.09 5.66 -2.35
N THR A 306 22.33 5.44 -1.93
CA THR A 306 23.54 5.78 -2.72
C THR A 306 23.63 4.98 -4.02
N ALA A 307 23.35 3.67 -3.97
CA ALA A 307 23.43 2.79 -5.13
C ALA A 307 22.37 3.13 -6.20
N ILE A 308 21.14 3.43 -5.78
CA ILE A 308 20.04 3.81 -6.68
C ILE A 308 20.28 5.17 -7.35
N ALA A 309 20.94 6.10 -6.65
CA ALA A 309 21.34 7.40 -7.21
C ALA A 309 22.64 7.34 -8.03
N GLY A 310 23.42 6.26 -7.85
CA GLY A 310 24.71 6.06 -8.47
C GLY A 310 24.65 5.57 -9.92
N HIS A 311 25.83 5.48 -10.54
CA HIS A 311 26.01 4.93 -11.89
C HIS A 311 26.94 3.70 -11.90
N GLU A 312 27.54 3.36 -10.75
CA GLU A 312 28.40 2.20 -10.61
C GLU A 312 27.57 0.90 -10.62
N PRO A 313 28.15 -0.24 -11.03
CA PRO A 313 27.48 -1.52 -10.96
C PRO A 313 26.98 -1.85 -9.55
N TRP A 314 25.80 -2.47 -9.46
CA TRP A 314 25.14 -2.79 -8.18
C TRP A 314 26.05 -3.56 -7.19
N GLY A 315 26.81 -4.53 -7.71
CA GLY A 315 27.75 -5.35 -6.92
C GLY A 315 28.92 -4.58 -6.31
N THR A 316 29.16 -3.33 -6.71
CA THR A 316 30.13 -2.44 -6.04
C THR A 316 29.60 -1.98 -4.68
N TYR A 317 28.28 -1.87 -4.53
CA TYR A 317 27.63 -1.42 -3.31
C TYR A 317 27.26 -2.61 -2.40
N PHE A 318 26.66 -3.65 -2.96
CA PHE A 318 26.13 -4.78 -2.19
C PHE A 318 26.98 -6.05 -2.30
N PRO A 319 27.33 -6.68 -1.15
CA PRO A 319 28.02 -7.97 -1.14
C PRO A 319 27.18 -9.10 -1.74
N ALA A 320 27.83 -10.00 -2.48
CA ALA A 320 27.17 -11.04 -3.29
C ALA A 320 26.58 -12.21 -2.48
N THR A 321 26.75 -12.23 -1.15
CA THR A 321 26.23 -13.30 -0.30
C THR A 321 25.57 -12.76 0.97
N HIS A 322 24.61 -13.52 1.51
CA HIS A 322 23.99 -13.21 2.81
C HIS A 322 25.02 -13.16 3.95
N ALA A 323 26.06 -14.00 3.89
CA ALA A 323 27.14 -14.01 4.88
C ALA A 323 27.93 -12.71 4.92
N GLU A 324 28.31 -12.18 3.76
CA GLU A 324 29.01 -10.90 3.68
C GLU A 324 28.09 -9.71 4.02
N LEU A 325 26.81 -9.79 3.63
CA LEU A 325 25.81 -8.76 3.96
C LEU A 325 25.58 -8.67 5.48
N ALA A 326 25.52 -9.82 6.17
CA ALA A 326 25.45 -9.90 7.62
C ALA A 326 26.74 -9.41 8.29
N ALA A 327 27.90 -9.84 7.80
CA ALA A 327 29.20 -9.43 8.35
C ALA A 327 29.44 -7.91 8.24
N ALA A 328 28.91 -7.28 7.18
CA ALA A 328 28.94 -5.84 6.98
C ALA A 328 27.85 -5.07 7.77
N GLY A 329 26.97 -5.77 8.49
CA GLY A 329 25.88 -5.15 9.27
C GLY A 329 24.84 -4.43 8.39
N LEU A 330 24.63 -4.88 7.16
CA LEU A 330 23.77 -4.20 6.18
C LEU A 330 22.33 -4.71 6.17
N ALA A 331 22.06 -5.90 6.71
CA ALA A 331 20.73 -6.51 6.71
C ALA A 331 20.43 -7.29 7.99
N TYR A 332 19.15 -7.52 8.25
CA TYR A 332 18.65 -8.21 9.44
C TYR A 332 18.48 -9.71 9.21
N TYR A 333 18.96 -10.52 10.16
CA TYR A 333 18.91 -11.98 10.14
C TYR A 333 18.51 -12.51 11.51
N ARG A 334 17.60 -13.49 11.57
CA ARG A 334 17.09 -14.05 12.83
C ARG A 334 18.19 -14.81 13.57
N GLY A 335 18.50 -14.41 14.81
CA GLY A 335 19.58 -14.98 15.61
C GLY A 335 20.96 -14.89 14.96
N GLY A 336 21.16 -13.99 13.98
CA GLY A 336 22.38 -13.92 13.16
C GLY A 336 22.55 -15.07 12.16
N ASP A 337 21.54 -15.92 11.97
CA ASP A 337 21.54 -17.03 11.04
C ASP A 337 21.31 -16.52 9.61
N THR A 338 22.35 -16.56 8.76
CA THR A 338 22.31 -16.04 7.38
C THR A 338 21.37 -16.83 6.47
N THR A 339 20.87 -17.99 6.91
CA THR A 339 19.83 -18.76 6.22
C THR A 339 18.41 -18.30 6.56
N LYS A 340 18.27 -17.39 7.53
CA LYS A 340 16.99 -16.85 8.01
C LYS A 340 16.95 -15.32 7.90
N PRO A 341 17.01 -14.78 6.67
CA PRO A 341 16.83 -13.34 6.46
C PRO A 341 15.48 -12.87 7.03
N VAL A 342 15.49 -11.72 7.71
CA VAL A 342 14.26 -11.04 8.10
C VAL A 342 13.67 -10.41 6.86
N VAL A 343 12.49 -10.86 6.44
CA VAL A 343 11.81 -10.36 5.25
C VAL A 343 11.45 -8.89 5.43
N TYR A 344 11.64 -8.08 4.38
CA TYR A 344 11.18 -6.70 4.37
C TYR A 344 9.65 -6.64 4.25
N GLU A 345 8.99 -6.09 5.26
CA GLU A 345 7.52 -6.03 5.40
C GLU A 345 6.95 -4.64 5.06
N ASP A 346 7.81 -3.66 4.77
CA ASP A 346 7.41 -2.27 4.55
C ASP A 346 7.49 -1.89 3.06
N PHE A 347 7.52 -0.59 2.75
CA PHE A 347 7.39 -0.04 1.41
C PHE A 347 8.59 0.85 1.04
N LEU A 348 8.92 0.91 -0.25
CA LEU A 348 9.95 1.82 -0.74
C LEU A 348 9.48 3.29 -0.58
N PRO A 349 10.22 4.15 0.14
CA PRO A 349 9.74 5.50 0.49
C PRO A 349 9.46 6.46 -0.67
N ILE A 350 10.24 6.37 -1.76
CA ILE A 350 10.19 7.33 -2.90
C ILE A 350 9.62 6.67 -4.18
N SER A 351 9.57 5.34 -4.24
CA SER A 351 9.13 4.58 -5.43
C SER A 351 7.60 4.52 -5.57
N ALA A 352 6.82 4.63 -4.49
CA ALA A 352 5.37 4.69 -4.57
C ALA A 352 4.90 5.84 -5.50
N ALA A 353 5.54 7.01 -5.42
CA ALA A 353 5.28 8.15 -6.32
C ALA A 353 5.54 7.83 -7.80
N GLY A 354 6.55 7.00 -8.11
CA GLY A 354 6.84 6.56 -9.47
C GLY A 354 5.77 5.63 -10.04
N ILE A 355 5.25 4.70 -9.23
CA ILE A 355 4.09 3.87 -9.61
C ILE A 355 2.85 4.75 -9.79
N PHE A 356 2.59 5.67 -8.85
CA PHE A 356 1.50 6.63 -8.96
C PHE A 356 1.60 7.42 -10.27
N ARG A 357 2.78 7.94 -10.62
CA ARG A 357 2.99 8.64 -11.89
C ARG A 357 2.75 7.77 -13.11
N SER A 358 3.31 6.56 -13.16
CA SER A 358 3.23 5.69 -14.34
C SER A 358 1.80 5.30 -14.73
N ASN A 359 0.86 5.43 -13.79
CA ASN A 359 -0.54 5.09 -13.96
C ASN A 359 -1.47 6.31 -14.09
N LEU A 360 -0.93 7.54 -14.04
CA LEU A 360 -1.69 8.78 -14.17
C LEU A 360 -1.36 9.48 -15.50
N ASP A 361 -2.38 10.09 -16.11
CA ASP A 361 -2.24 10.76 -17.41
C ASP A 361 -1.71 12.22 -17.29
N THR A 362 -1.54 12.74 -16.07
CA THR A 362 -1.10 14.12 -15.78
C THR A 362 -0.16 14.21 -14.57
N ASP A 363 0.92 14.99 -14.68
CA ASP A 363 1.84 15.27 -13.58
C ASP A 363 1.21 16.28 -12.58
N THR A 364 1.40 16.06 -11.27
CA THR A 364 1.06 17.04 -10.23
C THR A 364 2.07 18.17 -10.24
N VAL A 365 1.61 19.42 -10.17
CA VAL A 365 2.47 20.60 -10.06
C VAL A 365 2.32 21.20 -8.66
N ALA A 366 3.41 21.16 -7.88
CA ALA A 366 3.50 21.91 -6.63
C ALA A 366 4.09 23.30 -6.92
N VAL A 367 3.55 24.35 -6.30
CA VAL A 367 4.18 25.67 -6.34
C VAL A 367 5.41 25.71 -5.44
N ASP A 368 6.41 26.50 -5.82
CA ASP A 368 7.63 26.69 -5.05
C ASP A 368 7.35 27.55 -3.81
N ALA A 369 7.10 26.89 -2.68
CA ALA A 369 6.83 27.51 -1.39
C ALA A 369 7.32 26.59 -0.25
N PRO A 370 7.67 27.14 0.93
CA PRO A 370 8.04 26.31 2.08
C PRO A 370 6.85 25.50 2.59
N ASP A 371 7.10 24.27 3.04
CA ASP A 371 6.10 23.48 3.76
C ASP A 371 5.84 24.08 5.14
N GLN A 372 4.62 24.55 5.37
CA GLN A 372 4.12 25.07 6.65
C GLN A 372 2.86 24.33 7.12
N SER A 373 2.56 23.19 6.51
CA SER A 373 1.32 22.45 6.72
C SER A 373 1.29 21.67 8.04
N GLY A 374 2.46 21.34 8.60
CA GLY A 374 2.59 20.58 9.84
C GLY A 374 2.33 19.07 9.69
N TYR A 375 2.16 18.55 8.47
CA TYR A 375 2.06 17.11 8.23
C TYR A 375 3.44 16.46 8.46
N GLY A 376 3.64 15.90 9.65
CA GLY A 376 4.81 15.13 10.04
C GLY A 376 4.43 13.85 10.78
N ALA A 377 5.42 13.04 11.15
CA ALA A 377 5.20 11.78 11.88
C ALA A 377 4.42 11.98 13.19
N ASP A 378 4.77 13.01 13.98
CA ASP A 378 4.09 13.33 15.24
C ASP A 378 2.62 13.74 15.02
N TRP A 379 2.36 14.51 13.97
CA TRP A 379 0.99 14.86 13.58
C TRP A 379 0.20 13.62 13.20
N LEU A 380 0.80 12.71 12.41
CA LEU A 380 0.15 11.49 11.96
C LEU A 380 -0.19 10.59 13.16
N ALA A 381 0.73 10.43 14.09
CA ALA A 381 0.52 9.69 15.33
C ALA A 381 -0.60 10.31 16.18
N GLY A 382 -0.64 11.65 16.29
CA GLY A 382 -1.70 12.37 16.99
C GLY A 382 -3.08 12.22 16.36
N VAL A 383 -3.17 12.13 15.02
CA VAL A 383 -4.42 11.90 14.30
C VAL A 383 -4.91 10.46 14.48
N ILE A 384 -4.01 9.49 14.41
CA ILE A 384 -4.32 8.07 14.56
C ILE A 384 -4.65 7.71 16.03
N ASP A 385 -4.23 8.55 16.99
CA ASP A 385 -4.29 8.27 18.44
C ASP A 385 -3.57 6.96 18.80
N HIS A 386 -2.49 6.67 18.09
CA HIS A 386 -1.63 5.51 18.34
C HIS A 386 -0.19 5.83 17.96
N HIS A 387 0.74 5.18 18.64
CA HIS A 387 2.15 5.22 18.25
C HIS A 387 2.32 4.65 16.83
N VAL A 388 2.94 5.43 15.95
CA VAL A 388 3.42 4.98 14.63
C VAL A 388 4.77 4.31 14.85
N HIS A 389 4.82 2.98 14.67
CA HIS A 389 6.01 2.20 14.96
C HIS A 389 7.15 2.53 13.98
N ASP A 390 8.38 2.60 14.48
CA ASP A 390 9.57 2.59 13.63
C ASP A 390 9.77 1.17 13.07
N PRO A 391 9.80 0.99 11.74
CA PRO A 391 10.08 -0.31 11.15
C PRO A 391 11.44 -0.90 11.56
N TYR A 392 12.46 -0.08 11.80
CA TYR A 392 13.80 -0.57 12.20
C TYR A 392 13.78 -1.24 13.57
N ASP A 393 13.08 -0.66 14.55
CA ASP A 393 12.91 -1.27 15.87
C ASP A 393 12.24 -2.65 15.77
N LEU A 394 11.27 -2.79 14.86
CA LEU A 394 10.58 -4.06 14.62
C LEU A 394 11.50 -5.09 13.96
N TYR A 395 12.33 -4.67 13.01
CA TYR A 395 13.31 -5.56 12.37
C TYR A 395 14.42 -5.98 13.33
N GLU A 396 14.89 -5.08 14.20
CA GLU A 396 15.84 -5.41 15.27
C GLU A 396 15.27 -6.45 16.23
N LYS A 397 14.01 -6.27 16.66
CA LYS A 397 13.31 -7.24 17.49
C LYS A 397 13.18 -8.60 16.79
N ALA A 398 12.83 -8.62 15.51
CA ALA A 398 12.72 -9.84 14.72
C ALA A 398 14.08 -10.51 14.46
N ALA A 399 15.15 -9.75 14.36
CA ALA A 399 16.51 -10.27 14.24
C ALA A 399 17.02 -10.86 15.57
N ALA A 400 16.58 -10.32 16.70
CA ALA A 400 16.95 -10.80 18.03
C ALA A 400 16.20 -12.07 18.47
N SER A 401 15.06 -12.38 17.85
CA SER A 401 14.20 -13.54 18.20
C SER A 401 14.69 -14.88 17.66
#